data_AF-A0A1H6UND4-F1
#
_entry.id   AF-A0A1H6UND4-F1
#
_cell.length_a   1.000
_cell.length_b   1.000
_cell.length_c   1.000
_cell.angle_alpha   90.00
_cell.angle_beta   90.00
_cell.angle_gamma   90.00
#
_symmetry.space_group_name_H-M   'P 1'
#
loop_
_entity.id
_entity.type
_entity.pdbx_description
1 polymer ?
#
loop_
_entity_poly.entity_id
_entity_poly.type
_entity_poly.pdbx_seq_one_letter_code
_entity_poly.pdbx_strand_id
1 'polypeptide(L)'
;MNIDITSTAVEKGIDLVKGFVEKLVGSTLEETGLLMSDKIRLFRLKNQIKMLSKAQEICIQNNISIKQISLKTLVPLLEYSSLEEDNTLQEKWCNLLVNIVSEKERFESSVFPYILSQLSTNEVIELDDLFEKKINNPFIISLKNLNIQNLQRLGLIKIVTSLETVFYKDDFGNSFDYLQNEQNKNLNYVITELGEEFVISCKIKKLDNEKN
;
A
#
# COMPACT_ATOMS: atom_id res chain seq x y z
N MET A 1 22.25 32.79 20.84
CA MET A 1 22.21 31.32 20.75
C MET A 1 20.85 30.96 20.16
N ASN A 2 20.72 30.94 18.83
CA ASN A 2 19.49 30.45 18.19
C ASN A 2 19.56 28.94 18.30
N ILE A 3 18.87 28.38 19.28
CA ILE A 3 18.56 26.96 19.27
C ILE A 3 17.65 26.80 18.06
N ASP A 4 18.17 26.17 17.01
CA ASP A 4 17.42 25.92 15.79
C ASP A 4 16.35 24.89 16.13
N ILE A 5 15.16 25.37 16.51
CA ILE A 5 14.03 24.58 17.04
C ILE A 5 13.69 23.42 16.10
N THR A 6 13.97 23.60 14.80
CA THR A 6 13.80 22.58 13.76
C THR A 6 14.80 21.43 13.90
N SER A 7 16.06 21.69 14.27
CA SER A 7 17.08 20.66 14.52
C SER A 7 16.70 19.81 15.74
N THR A 8 16.34 20.45 16.85
CA THR A 8 15.99 19.73 18.10
C THR A 8 14.73 18.87 17.94
N ALA A 9 13.75 19.31 17.16
CA ALA A 9 12.56 18.50 16.89
C ALA A 9 12.86 17.30 15.97
N VAL A 10 13.74 17.48 14.99
CA VAL A 10 14.20 16.40 14.11
C VAL A 10 15.04 15.38 14.88
N GLU A 11 15.98 15.83 15.71
CA GLU A 11 16.81 14.98 16.58
C GLU A 11 15.94 14.09 17.47
N LYS A 12 14.95 14.68 18.16
CA LYS A 12 13.99 13.92 18.99
C LYS A 12 13.17 12.91 18.18
N GLY A 13 12.80 13.26 16.95
CA GLY A 13 12.08 12.36 16.05
C GLY A 13 12.93 11.18 15.58
N ILE A 14 14.22 11.43 15.29
CA ILE A 14 15.19 10.37 14.97
C ILE A 14 15.34 9.42 16.16
N ASP A 15 15.53 9.96 17.36
CA ASP A 15 15.70 9.17 18.59
C ASP A 15 14.47 8.28 18.86
N LEU A 16 13.26 8.78 18.56
CA LEU A 16 12.02 8.01 18.71
C LEU A 16 11.98 6.77 17.80
N VAL A 17 12.40 6.91 16.54
CA VAL A 17 12.30 5.83 15.54
C VAL A 17 13.56 4.97 15.44
N LYS A 18 14.69 5.40 16.00
CA LYS A 18 15.99 4.73 15.90
C LYS A 18 15.91 3.24 16.28
N GLY A 19 15.34 2.93 17.44
CA GLY A 19 15.21 1.55 17.91
C GLY A 19 14.24 0.70 17.09
N PHE A 20 13.30 1.31 16.37
CA PHE A 20 12.44 0.60 15.41
C PHE A 20 13.22 0.28 14.14
N VAL A 21 13.90 1.27 13.58
CA VAL A 21 14.73 1.14 12.39
C VAL A 21 15.85 0.11 12.57
N GLU A 22 16.57 0.15 13.69
CA GLU A 22 17.62 -0.83 14.01
C GLU A 22 17.12 -2.28 14.00
N LYS A 23 15.87 -2.53 14.42
CA LYS A 23 15.23 -3.84 14.36
C LYS A 23 14.83 -4.25 12.94
N LEU A 24 14.51 -3.30 12.07
CA LEU A 24 14.11 -3.56 10.68
C LEU A 24 15.29 -3.92 9.78
N VAL A 25 16.45 -3.30 10.00
CA VAL A 25 17.63 -3.43 9.12
C VAL A 25 18.82 -4.18 9.71
N GLY A 26 18.97 -4.21 11.04
CA GLY A 26 20.25 -4.53 11.68
C GLY A 26 21.25 -3.36 11.63
N SER A 27 22.48 -3.56 12.12
CA SER A 27 23.48 -2.50 12.40
C SER A 27 24.17 -1.86 11.18
N THR A 28 23.50 -1.73 10.03
CA THR A 28 24.16 -1.41 8.73
C THR A 28 23.77 -0.06 8.10
N LEU A 29 23.15 0.84 8.87
CA LEU A 29 22.55 2.08 8.33
C LEU A 29 23.46 3.31 8.24
N GLU A 30 24.77 3.17 8.43
CA GLU A 30 25.64 4.33 8.68
C GLU A 30 25.92 5.22 7.46
N GLU A 31 25.63 4.82 6.22
CA GLU A 31 26.09 5.59 5.05
C GLU A 31 25.09 5.66 3.90
N THR A 32 24.37 6.78 3.76
CA THR A 32 24.07 7.35 2.43
C THR A 32 24.02 8.90 2.48
N GLY A 33 24.98 9.55 1.83
CA GLY A 33 25.07 11.00 1.59
C GLY A 33 24.58 11.38 0.17
N LEU A 34 23.75 12.41 0.02
CA LEU A 34 24.08 13.81 -0.32
C LEU A 34 24.15 14.11 -1.83
N LEU A 35 23.10 14.79 -2.35
CA LEU A 35 23.13 15.96 -3.27
C LEU A 35 21.68 16.42 -3.58
N MET A 36 21.04 17.11 -2.63
CA MET A 36 19.80 17.90 -2.83
C MET A 36 19.75 19.01 -1.76
N SER A 37 18.99 20.08 -1.99
CA SER A 37 18.95 21.23 -1.07
C SER A 37 18.53 20.81 0.35
N ASP A 38 19.11 21.45 1.38
CA ASP A 38 18.90 21.10 2.79
C ASP A 38 17.42 21.05 3.21
N LYS A 39 16.57 21.87 2.58
CA LYS A 39 15.12 21.88 2.83
C LYS A 39 14.42 20.62 2.34
N ILE A 40 14.80 20.11 1.16
CA ILE A 40 14.23 18.87 0.61
C ILE A 40 14.70 17.68 1.44
N ARG A 41 15.96 17.67 1.89
CA ARG A 41 16.49 16.65 2.79
C ARG A 41 15.69 16.62 4.11
N LEU A 42 15.48 17.77 4.73
CA LEU A 42 14.70 17.88 5.97
C LEU A 42 13.24 17.48 5.76
N PHE A 43 12.64 17.84 4.63
CA PHE A 43 11.28 17.43 4.28
C PHE A 43 11.14 15.91 4.18
N ARG A 44 12.02 15.27 3.39
CA ARG A 44 12.03 13.80 3.22
C ARG A 44 12.26 13.08 4.56
N LEU A 45 13.21 13.55 5.35
CA LEU A 45 13.50 12.99 6.66
C LEU A 45 12.31 13.09 7.61
N LYS A 46 11.61 14.24 7.62
CA LYS A 46 10.39 14.41 8.43
C LYS A 46 9.30 13.42 8.03
N ASN A 47 9.09 13.20 6.73
CA ASN A 47 8.10 12.24 6.25
C ASN A 47 8.47 10.81 6.60
N GLN A 48 9.75 10.44 6.47
CA GLN A 48 10.25 9.12 6.89
C GLN A 48 10.04 8.88 8.39
N ILE A 49 10.43 9.84 9.23
CA ILE A 49 10.22 9.77 10.69
C ILE A 49 8.73 9.63 10.99
N LYS A 50 7.88 10.49 10.41
CA LYS A 50 6.42 10.44 10.61
C LYS A 50 5.84 9.07 10.28
N MET A 51 6.21 8.51 9.13
CA MET A 51 5.73 7.20 8.70
C MET A 51 6.24 6.07 9.61
N LEU A 52 7.52 6.11 10.01
CA LEU A 52 8.12 5.12 10.91
C LEU A 52 7.49 5.17 12.30
N SER A 53 7.30 6.37 12.88
CA SER A 53 6.64 6.55 14.17
C SER A 53 5.22 6.01 14.14
N LYS A 54 4.43 6.36 13.10
CA LYS A 54 3.06 5.86 12.96
C LYS A 54 3.02 4.34 12.81
N ALA A 55 3.90 3.76 12.01
CA ALA A 55 3.98 2.31 11.84
C ALA A 55 4.33 1.61 13.16
N GLN A 56 5.31 2.14 13.90
CA GLN A 56 5.69 1.65 15.22
C GLN A 56 4.52 1.70 16.20
N GLU A 57 3.79 2.83 16.26
CA GLU A 57 2.60 2.99 17.09
C GLU A 57 1.53 1.93 16.76
N ILE A 58 1.26 1.70 15.48
CA ILE A 58 0.31 0.67 15.03
C ILE A 58 0.78 -0.72 15.48
N CYS A 59 2.06 -1.05 15.30
CA CYS A 59 2.60 -2.33 15.73
C CYS A 59 2.46 -2.54 17.24
N ILE A 60 2.77 -1.51 18.05
CA ILE A 60 2.66 -1.57 19.52
C ILE A 60 1.19 -1.71 19.94
N GLN A 61 0.30 -0.87 19.42
CA GLN A 61 -1.12 -0.85 19.79
C GLN A 61 -1.84 -2.17 19.43
N ASN A 62 -1.42 -2.82 18.36
CA ASN A 62 -2.03 -4.05 17.87
C ASN A 62 -1.24 -5.33 18.25
N ASN A 63 -0.23 -5.22 19.12
CA ASN A 63 0.64 -6.33 19.53
C ASN A 63 1.20 -7.13 18.33
N ILE A 64 1.67 -6.42 17.31
CA ILE A 64 2.25 -7.02 16.09
C ILE A 64 3.73 -7.31 16.34
N SER A 65 4.09 -8.59 16.36
CA SER A 65 5.50 -9.01 16.31
C SER A 65 6.11 -8.65 14.96
N ILE A 66 7.32 -8.09 14.99
CA ILE A 66 8.02 -7.59 13.80
C ILE A 66 9.22 -8.46 13.41
N LYS A 67 9.45 -8.64 12.11
CA LYS A 67 10.60 -9.31 11.52
C LYS A 67 11.54 -8.34 10.82
N GLN A 68 12.78 -8.76 10.64
CA GLN A 68 13.74 -8.06 9.78
C GLN A 68 13.30 -8.18 8.31
N ILE A 69 13.54 -7.13 7.52
CA ILE A 69 13.22 -7.12 6.09
C ILE A 69 14.46 -6.76 5.27
N SER A 70 14.50 -7.22 4.02
CA SER A 70 15.64 -6.93 3.14
C SER A 70 15.73 -5.43 2.83
N LEU A 71 16.95 -4.92 2.65
CA LEU A 71 17.17 -3.54 2.19
C LEU A 71 16.53 -3.28 0.82
N LYS A 72 16.41 -4.31 -0.03
CA LYS A 72 15.72 -4.22 -1.32
C LYS A 72 14.23 -3.85 -1.18
N THR A 73 13.63 -4.14 -0.03
CA THR A 73 12.24 -3.74 0.28
C THR A 73 12.20 -2.44 1.07
N LEU A 74 13.04 -2.31 2.11
CA LEU A 74 12.99 -1.14 2.99
C LEU A 74 13.43 0.15 2.29
N VAL A 75 14.51 0.12 1.52
CA VAL A 75 15.06 1.34 0.89
C VAL A 75 14.03 1.98 -0.03
N PRO A 76 13.40 1.26 -0.99
CA PRO A 76 12.33 1.83 -1.80
C PRO A 76 11.16 2.37 -0.98
N LEU A 77 10.78 1.68 0.11
CA LEU A 77 9.70 2.12 0.97
C LEU A 77 10.02 3.48 1.62
N LEU A 78 11.22 3.63 2.19
CA LEU A 78 11.65 4.88 2.81
C LEU A 78 11.88 6.00 1.79
N GLU A 79 12.42 5.69 0.62
CA GLU A 79 12.69 6.69 -0.41
C GLU A 79 11.40 7.24 -1.01
N TYR A 80 10.50 6.37 -1.46
CA TYR A 80 9.28 6.81 -2.12
C TYR A 80 8.26 7.42 -1.14
N SER A 81 8.08 6.84 0.05
CA SER A 81 7.19 7.43 1.06
C SER A 81 7.66 8.81 1.54
N SER A 82 8.96 9.09 1.49
CA SER A 82 9.51 10.39 1.89
C SER A 82 9.04 11.56 1.01
N LEU A 83 8.61 11.26 -0.22
CA LEU A 83 8.12 12.21 -1.21
C LEU A 83 6.62 12.43 -1.15
N GLU A 84 5.90 11.59 -0.40
CA GLU A 84 4.45 11.59 -0.40
C GLU A 84 3.88 12.74 0.45
N GLU A 85 2.93 13.48 -0.10
CA GLU A 85 2.25 14.61 0.57
C GLU A 85 0.79 14.31 0.86
N ASP A 86 0.17 13.40 0.09
CA ASP A 86 -1.23 13.04 0.25
C ASP A 86 -1.43 12.16 1.49
N ASN A 87 -2.37 12.55 2.35
CA ASN A 87 -2.61 11.83 3.60
C ASN A 87 -3.11 10.39 3.39
N THR A 88 -3.90 10.14 2.34
CA THR A 88 -4.39 8.80 1.99
C THR A 88 -3.23 7.92 1.56
N LEU A 89 -2.34 8.41 0.68
CA LEU A 89 -1.15 7.67 0.27
C LEU A 89 -0.15 7.47 1.41
N GLN A 90 0.07 8.48 2.27
CA GLN A 90 0.89 8.33 3.48
C GLN A 90 0.36 7.23 4.42
N GLU A 91 -0.96 7.10 4.54
CA GLU A 91 -1.57 6.01 5.30
C GLU A 91 -1.32 4.65 4.64
N LYS A 92 -1.44 4.56 3.31
CA LYS A 92 -1.14 3.33 2.57
C LYS A 92 0.32 2.90 2.73
N TRP A 93 1.26 3.84 2.66
CA TRP A 93 2.68 3.59 2.93
C TRP A 93 2.93 3.05 4.33
N CYS A 94 2.27 3.64 5.33
CA CYS A 94 2.36 3.19 6.72
C CYS A 94 1.82 1.76 6.88
N ASN A 95 0.64 1.49 6.34
CA ASN A 95 0.01 0.17 6.40
C ASN A 95 0.85 -0.90 5.68
N LEU A 96 1.41 -0.53 4.52
CA LEU A 96 2.32 -1.38 3.77
C LEU A 96 3.55 -1.77 4.60
N LEU A 97 4.17 -0.79 5.27
CA LEU A 97 5.30 -1.09 6.16
C LEU A 97 4.89 -2.06 7.27
N VAL A 98 3.80 -1.76 7.98
CA VAL A 98 3.31 -2.58 9.10
C VAL A 98 3.07 -4.03 8.66
N ASN A 99 2.43 -4.24 7.52
CA ASN A 99 2.13 -5.58 7.02
C ASN A 99 3.38 -6.32 6.52
N ILE A 100 4.32 -5.63 5.86
CA ILE A 100 5.59 -6.23 5.40
C ILE A 100 6.45 -6.67 6.59
N VAL A 101 6.51 -5.86 7.65
CA VAL A 101 7.34 -6.16 8.83
C VAL A 101 6.65 -7.11 9.80
N SER A 102 5.38 -7.44 9.61
CA SER A 102 4.67 -8.39 10.48
C SER A 102 5.20 -9.81 10.31
N GLU A 103 5.43 -10.53 11.42
CA GLU A 103 5.76 -11.96 11.40
C GLU A 103 4.58 -12.84 10.94
N LYS A 104 3.34 -12.39 11.18
CA LYS A 104 2.12 -13.16 10.88
C LYS A 104 1.82 -13.19 9.39
N GLU A 105 2.18 -12.13 8.68
CA GLU A 105 1.86 -11.97 7.28
C GLU A 105 3.01 -12.48 6.40
N ARG A 106 2.67 -13.17 5.32
CA ARG A 106 3.64 -13.64 4.32
C ARG A 106 3.88 -12.65 3.19
N PHE A 107 3.62 -11.36 3.42
CA PHE A 107 3.86 -10.32 2.43
C PHE A 107 5.35 -9.96 2.40
N GLU A 108 6.11 -10.64 1.56
CA GLU A 108 7.51 -10.30 1.28
C GLU A 108 7.69 -9.69 -0.12
N SER A 109 6.62 -9.10 -0.65
CA SER A 109 6.65 -8.57 -2.01
C SER A 109 7.38 -7.24 -2.06
N SER A 110 8.68 -7.31 -2.39
CA SER A 110 9.53 -6.14 -2.66
C SER A 110 9.01 -5.24 -3.80
N VAL A 111 7.99 -5.67 -4.56
CA VAL A 111 7.40 -4.90 -5.66
C VAL A 111 6.37 -3.86 -5.19
N PHE A 112 5.73 -4.06 -4.04
CA PHE A 112 4.63 -3.19 -3.59
C PHE A 112 5.04 -1.73 -3.34
N PRO A 113 6.23 -1.42 -2.79
CA PRO A 113 6.71 -0.04 -2.76
C PRO A 113 6.74 0.61 -4.15
N TYR A 114 7.22 -0.11 -5.17
CA TYR A 114 7.28 0.41 -6.54
C TYR A 114 5.89 0.60 -7.15
N ILE A 115 4.94 -0.31 -6.85
CA ILE A 115 3.56 -0.16 -7.29
C ILE A 115 2.92 1.06 -6.63
N LEU A 116 2.98 1.18 -5.30
CA LEU A 116 2.35 2.29 -4.57
C LEU A 116 2.92 3.65 -5.01
N SER A 117 4.23 3.73 -5.28
CA SER A 117 4.87 4.96 -5.79
C SER A 117 4.38 5.42 -7.17
N GLN A 118 3.68 4.56 -7.92
CA GLN A 118 3.16 4.85 -9.26
C GLN A 118 1.65 5.09 -9.27
N LEU A 119 1.00 5.10 -8.10
CA LEU A 119 -0.43 5.31 -7.98
C LEU A 119 -0.74 6.71 -7.46
N SER A 120 -1.77 7.32 -8.03
CA SER A 120 -2.42 8.49 -7.48
C SER A 120 -3.44 8.11 -6.41
N THR A 121 -3.84 9.09 -5.59
CA THR A 121 -4.88 8.92 -4.57
C THR A 121 -6.18 8.35 -5.15
N ASN A 122 -6.61 8.85 -6.32
CA ASN A 122 -7.83 8.38 -6.98
C ASN A 122 -7.71 6.91 -7.38
N GLU A 123 -6.59 6.51 -7.97
CA GLU A 123 -6.38 5.12 -8.39
C GLU A 123 -6.36 4.15 -7.20
N VAL A 124 -5.80 4.55 -6.06
CA VAL A 124 -5.85 3.75 -4.83
C VAL A 124 -7.28 3.61 -4.31
N ILE A 125 -8.05 4.71 -4.29
CA ILE A 125 -9.45 4.69 -3.85
C ILE A 125 -10.29 3.79 -4.77
N GLU A 126 -10.10 3.91 -6.08
CA GLU A 126 -10.77 3.09 -7.09
C GLU A 126 -10.45 1.60 -6.92
N LEU A 127 -9.19 1.28 -6.63
CA LEU A 127 -8.75 -0.10 -6.40
C LEU A 127 -9.31 -0.66 -5.08
N ASP A 128 -9.37 0.15 -4.03
CA ASP A 128 -10.04 -0.22 -2.77
C ASP A 128 -11.53 -0.50 -3.00
N ASP A 129 -12.23 0.38 -3.72
CA ASP A 129 -13.65 0.21 -4.06
C ASP A 129 -13.91 -1.05 -4.87
N LEU A 130 -13.03 -1.36 -5.83
CA LEU A 130 -13.07 -2.59 -6.60
C LEU A 130 -12.94 -3.83 -5.71
N PHE A 131 -11.99 -3.80 -4.78
CA PHE A 131 -11.76 -4.89 -3.86
C PHE A 131 -12.95 -5.11 -2.91
N GLU A 132 -13.50 -4.04 -2.33
CA GLU A 132 -14.68 -4.13 -1.45
C GLU A 132 -15.91 -4.65 -2.21
N LYS A 133 -16.12 -4.20 -3.45
CA LYS A 133 -17.20 -4.73 -4.29
C LYS A 133 -16.99 -6.21 -4.60
N LYS A 134 -15.75 -6.67 -4.84
CA LYS A 134 -15.46 -8.09 -5.08
C LYS A 134 -15.81 -8.94 -3.86
N ILE A 135 -15.46 -8.47 -2.66
CA ILE A 135 -15.79 -9.17 -1.40
C ILE A 135 -17.31 -9.30 -1.23
N ASN A 136 -18.05 -8.21 -1.48
CA ASN A 136 -19.51 -8.18 -1.26
C ASN A 136 -20.31 -8.83 -2.40
N ASN A 137 -19.76 -8.83 -3.61
CA ASN A 137 -20.35 -9.42 -4.78
C ASN A 137 -19.21 -9.98 -5.67
N PRO A 138 -18.95 -11.30 -5.63
CA PRO A 138 -17.87 -11.91 -6.39
C PRO A 138 -18.11 -11.86 -7.91
N PHE A 139 -19.28 -11.40 -8.37
CA PHE A 139 -19.59 -11.20 -9.78
C PHE A 139 -19.00 -9.88 -10.31
N ILE A 140 -18.74 -9.87 -11.62
CA ILE A 140 -17.98 -8.85 -12.36
C ILE A 140 -18.48 -7.42 -12.09
N ILE A 141 -17.53 -6.53 -11.78
CA ILE A 141 -17.81 -5.13 -11.47
C ILE A 141 -17.64 -4.29 -12.74
N SER A 142 -18.73 -3.68 -13.18
CA SER A 142 -18.68 -2.66 -14.22
C SER A 142 -18.13 -1.36 -13.62
N LEU A 143 -16.95 -0.94 -14.07
CA LEU A 143 -16.41 0.38 -13.76
C LEU A 143 -16.76 1.31 -14.92
N LYS A 144 -17.57 2.33 -14.64
CA LYS A 144 -17.76 3.45 -15.57
C LYS A 144 -16.67 4.50 -15.34
N ASN A 145 -16.05 4.94 -16.43
CA ASN A 145 -15.30 6.21 -16.53
C ASN A 145 -14.09 6.39 -15.59
N LEU A 146 -13.24 5.36 -15.46
CA LEU A 146 -12.01 5.47 -14.69
C LEU A 146 -10.77 5.49 -15.61
N ASN A 147 -9.76 6.29 -15.28
CA ASN A 147 -8.46 6.26 -15.96
C ASN A 147 -7.60 5.11 -15.42
N ILE A 148 -8.04 3.90 -15.70
CA ILE A 148 -7.49 2.66 -15.16
C ILE A 148 -6.31 2.10 -15.96
N GLN A 149 -5.86 2.79 -17.00
CA GLN A 149 -4.81 2.29 -17.88
C GLN A 149 -3.55 1.98 -17.08
N ASN A 150 -3.28 2.80 -16.07
CA ASN A 150 -2.17 2.60 -15.15
C ASN A 150 -2.40 1.39 -14.22
N LEU A 151 -3.59 1.23 -13.63
CA LEU A 151 -3.95 0.05 -12.83
C LEU A 151 -3.78 -1.25 -13.63
N GLN A 152 -4.19 -1.24 -14.90
CA GLN A 152 -3.99 -2.37 -15.81
C GLN A 152 -2.51 -2.58 -16.15
N ARG A 153 -1.77 -1.51 -16.45
CA ARG A 153 -0.32 -1.54 -16.74
C ARG A 153 0.48 -2.11 -15.57
N LEU A 154 0.08 -1.79 -14.34
CA LEU A 154 0.67 -2.31 -13.11
C LEU A 154 0.21 -3.73 -12.77
N GLY A 155 -0.70 -4.31 -13.57
CA GLY A 155 -1.21 -5.66 -13.38
C GLY A 155 -2.17 -5.81 -12.20
N LEU A 156 -2.71 -4.72 -11.67
CA LEU A 156 -3.62 -4.72 -10.51
C LEU A 156 -5.06 -5.08 -10.92
N ILE A 157 -5.41 -4.82 -12.18
CA ILE A 157 -6.69 -5.19 -12.77
C ILE A 157 -6.50 -5.80 -14.16
N LYS A 158 -7.49 -6.54 -14.64
CA LYS A 158 -7.57 -7.00 -16.04
C LYS A 158 -8.93 -6.67 -16.66
N ILE A 159 -8.92 -6.41 -17.97
CA ILE A 159 -10.14 -6.30 -18.78
C ILE A 159 -10.71 -7.71 -18.97
N VAL A 160 -12.00 -7.87 -18.70
CA VAL A 160 -12.74 -9.09 -19.00
C VAL A 160 -13.59 -8.84 -20.24
N THR A 161 -13.35 -9.61 -21.29
CA THR A 161 -14.19 -9.59 -22.50
C THR A 161 -15.42 -10.47 -22.31
N SER A 162 -16.47 -10.21 -23.09
CA SER A 162 -17.77 -10.89 -23.06
C SER A 162 -17.74 -12.42 -23.18
N LEU A 163 -16.60 -13.01 -23.57
CA LEU A 163 -16.43 -14.46 -23.64
C LEU A 163 -15.96 -15.05 -22.30
N GLU A 164 -15.12 -14.36 -21.54
CA GLU A 164 -14.66 -14.82 -20.22
C GLU A 164 -15.78 -14.79 -19.16
N THR A 165 -16.73 -13.86 -19.27
CA THR A 165 -17.93 -13.76 -18.42
C THR A 165 -18.79 -15.02 -18.42
N VAL A 166 -18.78 -15.79 -19.51
CA VAL A 166 -19.59 -17.03 -19.65
C VAL A 166 -18.92 -18.22 -18.95
N PHE A 167 -17.60 -18.17 -18.72
CA PHE A 167 -16.84 -19.26 -18.11
C PHE A 167 -16.70 -19.17 -16.59
N TYR A 168 -17.03 -18.02 -15.98
CA TYR A 168 -17.20 -17.92 -14.52
C TYR A 168 -18.52 -18.60 -14.12
N LYS A 169 -18.45 -19.92 -13.99
CA LYS A 169 -19.46 -20.70 -13.28
C LYS A 169 -19.28 -20.45 -11.78
N ASP A 170 -20.38 -20.28 -11.06
CA ASP A 170 -20.34 -20.42 -9.61
C ASP A 170 -19.88 -21.84 -9.23
N ASP A 171 -19.59 -22.07 -7.95
CA ASP A 171 -19.24 -23.40 -7.43
C ASP A 171 -20.36 -24.46 -7.63
N PHE A 172 -21.52 -24.05 -8.16
CA PHE A 172 -22.69 -24.86 -8.46
C PHE A 172 -22.91 -25.09 -9.97
N GLY A 173 -22.02 -24.58 -10.84
CA GLY A 173 -22.07 -24.81 -12.28
C GLY A 173 -23.06 -23.92 -13.05
N ASN A 174 -23.67 -22.92 -12.42
CA ASN A 174 -24.62 -22.03 -13.08
C ASN A 174 -23.88 -21.02 -13.95
N SER A 175 -24.28 -20.98 -15.23
CA SER A 175 -23.86 -19.96 -16.19
C SER A 175 -24.94 -18.86 -16.19
N PHE A 176 -24.57 -17.64 -15.85
CA PHE A 176 -25.47 -16.49 -15.96
C PHE A 176 -25.17 -15.72 -17.25
N ASP A 177 -26.23 -15.46 -18.02
CA ASP A 177 -26.17 -14.80 -19.32
C ASP A 177 -26.18 -13.27 -19.12
N TYR A 178 -25.01 -12.65 -19.09
CA TYR A 178 -24.88 -11.23 -18.69
C TYR A 178 -24.93 -10.22 -19.83
N LEU A 179 -25.20 -10.62 -21.09
CA LEU A 179 -25.08 -9.71 -22.22
C LEU A 179 -26.20 -9.86 -23.25
N GLN A 180 -27.33 -9.20 -23.01
CA GLN A 180 -28.12 -8.60 -24.08
C GLN A 180 -28.23 -7.08 -23.87
N ASN A 181 -27.14 -6.37 -24.14
CA ASN A 181 -27.23 -4.96 -24.55
C ASN A 181 -25.92 -4.54 -25.23
N GLU A 182 -25.83 -4.82 -26.53
CA GLU A 182 -24.74 -4.39 -27.43
C GLU A 182 -24.56 -2.85 -27.50
N GLN A 183 -25.42 -2.07 -26.86
CA GLN A 183 -25.40 -0.60 -26.94
C GLN A 183 -24.58 0.08 -25.83
N ASN A 184 -24.10 -0.64 -24.81
CA ASN A 184 -23.16 -0.10 -23.83
C ASN A 184 -21.84 -0.87 -23.91
N LYS A 185 -20.85 -0.31 -24.64
CA LYS A 185 -19.44 -0.75 -24.63
C LYS A 185 -18.78 -0.45 -23.26
N ASN A 186 -19.37 -0.88 -22.16
CA ASN A 186 -18.73 -0.83 -20.87
C ASN A 186 -17.72 -1.98 -20.83
N LEU A 187 -16.43 -1.63 -20.80
CA LEU A 187 -15.39 -2.61 -20.49
C LEU A 187 -15.60 -3.08 -19.05
N ASN A 188 -15.61 -4.39 -18.87
CA ASN A 188 -15.69 -4.99 -17.54
C ASN A 188 -14.28 -5.20 -17.00
N TYR A 189 -14.09 -4.99 -15.70
CA TYR A 189 -12.79 -5.16 -15.05
C TYR A 189 -12.93 -6.06 -13.84
N VAL A 190 -11.87 -6.82 -13.58
CA VAL A 190 -11.71 -7.56 -12.33
C VAL A 190 -10.34 -7.26 -11.76
N ILE A 191 -10.27 -7.17 -10.44
CA ILE A 191 -9.02 -7.12 -9.72
C ILE A 191 -8.27 -8.45 -9.91
N THR A 192 -6.96 -8.38 -10.08
CA THR A 192 -6.11 -9.58 -10.19
C THR A 192 -5.70 -10.07 -8.80
N GLU A 193 -5.13 -11.28 -8.73
CA GLU A 193 -4.51 -11.79 -7.49
C GLU A 193 -3.45 -10.81 -6.96
N LEU A 194 -2.60 -10.27 -7.83
CA LEU A 194 -1.63 -9.23 -7.47
C LEU A 194 -2.31 -7.97 -6.91
N GLY A 195 -3.40 -7.53 -7.53
CA GLY A 195 -4.18 -6.38 -7.06
C GLY A 195 -4.78 -6.61 -5.67
N GLU A 196 -5.28 -7.81 -5.40
CA GLU A 196 -5.83 -8.19 -4.10
C GLU A 196 -4.75 -8.22 -3.02
N GLU A 197 -3.64 -8.90 -3.28
CA GLU A 197 -2.50 -8.91 -2.36
C GLU A 197 -1.99 -7.49 -2.08
N PHE A 198 -1.92 -6.65 -3.12
CA PHE A 198 -1.52 -5.26 -2.98
C PHE A 198 -2.50 -4.48 -2.07
N VAL A 199 -3.81 -4.55 -2.32
CA VAL A 199 -4.81 -3.87 -1.49
C VAL A 199 -4.75 -4.34 -0.04
N ILE A 200 -4.67 -5.65 0.19
CA ILE A 200 -4.57 -6.24 1.52
C ILE A 200 -3.30 -5.75 2.22
N SER A 201 -2.17 -5.73 1.52
CA SER A 201 -0.90 -5.23 2.08
C SER A 201 -0.95 -3.75 2.48
N CYS A 202 -1.81 -2.96 1.85
CA CYS A 202 -1.98 -1.53 2.14
C CYS A 202 -3.13 -1.23 3.13
N LYS A 203 -3.76 -2.25 3.72
CA LYS A 203 -4.83 -2.12 4.73
C LYS A 203 -4.38 -2.71 6.05
N ILE A 204 -4.60 -2.01 7.16
CA ILE A 204 -4.54 -2.65 8.48
C ILE A 204 -5.82 -3.43 8.65
N LYS A 205 -5.70 -4.74 8.92
CA LYS A 205 -6.83 -5.53 9.40
C LYS A 205 -7.32 -4.86 10.68
N LYS A 206 -8.53 -4.29 10.68
CA LYS A 206 -9.21 -4.03 11.95
C LYS A 206 -9.34 -5.39 12.60
N LEU A 207 -8.62 -5.60 13.69
CA LEU A 207 -8.93 -6.70 14.59
C LEU A 207 -10.38 -6.43 14.98
N ASP A 208 -11.30 -7.27 14.48
CA ASP A 208 -12.59 -7.41 15.12
C ASP A 208 -12.25 -7.64 16.59
N ASN A 209 -12.74 -6.74 17.44
CA ASN A 209 -12.83 -7.03 18.85
C ASN A 209 -13.66 -8.30 18.91
N GLU A 210 -13.00 -9.45 19.01
CA GLU A 210 -13.62 -10.71 19.40
C GLU A 210 -14.24 -10.44 20.77
N LYS A 211 -15.49 -10.00 20.73
CA LYS A 211 -16.45 -10.23 21.79
C LYS A 211 -16.58 -11.75 21.89
N ASN A 212 -15.86 -12.34 22.84
CA ASN A 212 -16.38 -13.12 23.96
C ASN A 212 -15.28 -13.96 24.58
#